data_AF-A0A6L5HLL9-F1
#
_entry.id   AF-A0A6L5HLL9-F1
#
_cell.length_a   1.000
_cell.length_b   1.000
_cell.length_c   1.000
_cell.angle_alpha   90.00
_cell.angle_beta   90.00
_cell.angle_gamma   90.00
#
_symmetry.space_group_name_H-M   'P 1'
#
loop_
_entity.id
_entity.type
_entity.pdbx_description
1 polymer ?
#
loop_
_entity_poly.entity_id
_entity_poly.type
_entity_poly.pdbx_seq_one_letter_code
_entity_poly.pdbx_strand_id
1 'polypeptide(L)'
;MMIDWVTAKIPFNAPGRLHDGQVMSFNRDGEVKYLIDQRLPVEGSHSERIHVRTAGLDLNGNTCLIEFSGNPVKFLQGHNLWGSSDLLNLMYESVLKVAELLGLPQPTEVLERLKAGTYTLSRVDLNEMYQFRDRAEVLAWLYTASQTSRTRSQGAVTKGTTVYWNKTSKRW
;
A
#
# COMPACT_ATOMS: atom_id res chain seq x y z
N MET A 1 -9.39 11.86 -10.20
CA MET A 1 -8.32 10.94 -9.79
C MET A 1 -8.25 10.81 -8.27
N MET A 2 -8.01 9.61 -7.74
CA MET A 2 -7.77 9.33 -6.31
C MET A 2 -6.61 8.34 -6.14
N ILE A 3 -6.04 8.25 -4.94
CA ILE A 3 -5.07 7.21 -4.56
C ILE A 3 -5.81 5.98 -4.04
N ASP A 4 -5.59 4.83 -4.67
CA ASP A 4 -6.26 3.57 -4.32
C ASP A 4 -5.38 2.61 -3.51
N TRP A 5 -4.07 2.62 -3.71
CA TRP A 5 -3.18 1.75 -2.96
C TRP A 5 -1.85 2.44 -2.71
N VAL A 6 -1.30 2.26 -1.52
CA VAL A 6 0.07 2.70 -1.21
C VAL A 6 0.84 1.55 -0.59
N THR A 7 2.10 1.41 -0.98
CA THR A 7 3.09 0.62 -0.24
C THR A 7 4.34 1.45 -0.03
N ALA A 8 4.74 1.61 1.22
CA ALA A 8 5.80 2.54 1.62
C ALA A 8 6.56 2.03 2.84
N LYS A 9 7.80 2.49 3.01
CA LYS A 9 8.54 2.35 4.28
C LYS A 9 8.53 3.67 5.01
N ILE A 10 7.88 3.71 6.15
CA ILE A 10 7.45 4.93 6.82
C ILE A 10 8.05 4.99 8.24
N PRO A 11 8.56 6.14 8.69
CA PRO A 11 8.94 6.35 10.08
C PRO A 11 7.78 6.02 11.03
N PHE A 12 8.03 5.18 12.02
CA PHE A 12 7.03 4.78 13.00
C PHE A 12 7.73 4.26 14.24
N ASN A 13 7.35 4.79 15.41
CA ASN A 13 7.89 4.43 16.70
C ASN A 13 6.98 3.42 17.40
N ALA A 14 7.53 2.25 17.75
CA ALA A 14 6.84 1.26 18.57
C ALA A 14 7.82 0.41 19.39
N PRO A 15 7.46 0.01 20.62
CA PRO A 15 8.27 -0.91 21.41
C PRO A 15 8.33 -2.29 20.73
N GLY A 16 9.54 -2.85 20.63
CA GLY A 16 9.77 -4.13 19.96
C GLY A 16 9.36 -4.14 18.48
N ARG A 17 9.03 -5.33 17.97
CA ARG A 17 8.69 -5.56 16.56
C ARG A 17 7.17 -5.63 16.37
N LEU A 18 6.68 -5.00 15.31
CA LEU A 18 5.29 -5.12 14.85
C LEU A 18 5.20 -6.24 13.82
N HIS A 19 4.47 -7.29 14.17
CA HIS A 19 4.18 -8.42 13.29
C HIS A 19 2.99 -9.23 13.83
N ASP A 20 2.33 -9.98 12.96
CA ASP A 20 1.28 -10.95 13.34
C ASP A 20 1.79 -12.38 13.17
N GLY A 21 2.88 -12.68 13.88
CA GLY A 21 3.61 -13.94 13.76
C GLY A 21 4.86 -13.87 12.88
N GLN A 22 5.58 -14.99 12.83
CA GLN A 22 6.86 -15.10 12.15
C GLN A 22 6.97 -16.43 11.42
N VAL A 23 7.56 -16.41 10.23
CA VAL A 23 7.98 -17.61 9.51
C VAL A 23 9.48 -17.78 9.72
N MET A 24 9.88 -18.89 10.32
CA MET A 24 11.28 -19.25 10.53
C MET A 24 11.65 -20.44 9.66
N SER A 25 12.79 -20.34 8.99
CA SER A 25 13.41 -21.47 8.29
C SER A 25 14.66 -21.88 9.04
N PHE A 26 14.82 -23.17 9.26
CA PHE A 26 15.97 -23.76 9.92
C PHE A 26 16.86 -24.50 8.91
N ASN A 27 18.16 -24.60 9.19
CA ASN A 27 19.07 -25.49 8.47
C ASN A 27 18.94 -26.93 9.02
N ARG A 28 19.74 -27.86 8.48
CA ARG A 28 19.72 -29.28 8.92
C ARG A 28 20.17 -29.46 10.36
N ASP A 29 20.98 -28.51 10.87
CA ASP A 29 21.56 -28.54 12.21
C ASP A 29 20.64 -27.86 13.25
N GLY A 30 19.48 -27.34 12.83
CA GLY A 30 18.51 -26.68 13.69
C GLY A 30 18.75 -25.19 13.91
N GLU A 31 19.71 -24.57 13.22
CA GLU A 31 19.99 -23.13 13.30
C GLU A 31 19.07 -22.34 12.36
N VAL A 32 18.71 -21.10 12.76
CA VAL A 32 17.84 -20.23 11.97
C VAL A 32 18.58 -19.72 10.72
N LYS A 33 18.11 -20.12 9.55
CA LYS A 33 18.58 -19.62 8.25
C LYS A 33 18.00 -18.24 7.93
N TYR A 34 16.70 -18.08 8.14
CA TYR A 34 16.04 -16.79 7.99
C TYR A 34 14.77 -16.71 8.83
N LEU A 35 14.38 -15.47 9.14
CA LEU A 35 13.15 -15.11 9.82
C LEU A 35 12.43 -14.05 8.98
N ILE A 36 11.12 -14.23 8.79
CA ILE A 36 10.27 -13.26 8.11
C ILE A 36 9.11 -12.89 9.04
N ASP A 37 8.98 -11.60 9.33
CA ASP A 37 7.80 -11.07 10.01
C ASP A 37 6.58 -11.09 9.09
N GLN A 38 5.51 -11.70 9.59
CA GLN A 38 4.21 -11.64 8.96
C GLN A 38 3.62 -10.25 9.15
N ARG A 39 2.86 -9.81 8.14
CA ARG A 39 2.22 -8.51 8.17
C ARG A 39 1.10 -8.51 9.21
N LEU A 40 1.14 -7.55 10.12
CA LEU A 40 0.10 -7.25 11.07
C LEU A 40 -1.06 -6.53 10.37
N PRO A 41 -2.26 -7.13 10.27
CA PRO A 41 -3.44 -6.43 9.81
C PRO A 41 -3.92 -5.47 10.90
N VAL A 42 -4.06 -4.20 10.55
CA VAL A 42 -4.69 -3.16 11.38
C VAL A 42 -6.08 -2.92 10.81
N GLU A 43 -7.11 -3.34 11.57
CA GLU A 43 -8.51 -3.25 11.14
C GLU A 43 -9.10 -1.90 11.53
N GLY A 44 -9.55 -1.15 10.52
CA GLY A 44 -10.24 0.13 10.69
C GLY A 44 -11.74 -0.07 10.99
N SER A 45 -12.44 1.03 11.22
CA SER A 45 -13.85 1.03 11.66
C SER A 45 -14.84 0.35 10.71
N HIS A 46 -14.45 0.09 9.46
CA HIS A 46 -15.28 -0.52 8.41
C HIS A 46 -14.80 -1.93 8.01
N SER A 47 -14.06 -2.62 8.88
CA SER A 47 -13.41 -3.91 8.61
C SER A 47 -12.38 -3.88 7.47
N GLU A 48 -11.97 -2.68 7.07
CA GLU A 48 -10.92 -2.46 6.08
C GLU A 48 -9.55 -2.53 6.74
N ARG A 49 -8.58 -3.14 6.05
CA ARG A 49 -7.28 -3.47 6.66
C ARG A 49 -6.14 -2.76 5.95
N ILE A 50 -5.32 -2.08 6.75
CA ILE A 50 -3.94 -1.75 6.39
C ILE A 50 -3.05 -2.83 6.96
N HIS A 51 -2.04 -3.24 6.21
CA HIS A 51 -1.04 -4.17 6.69
C HIS A 51 0.24 -3.42 7.06
N VAL A 52 0.72 -3.65 8.28
CA VAL A 52 1.98 -3.09 8.76
C VAL A 52 2.94 -4.19 9.21
N ARG A 53 4.24 -3.94 9.14
CA ARG A 53 5.25 -4.74 9.85
C ARG A 53 6.51 -3.93 10.04
N THR A 54 7.35 -4.32 11.00
CA THR A 54 8.68 -3.70 11.17
C THR A 54 9.52 -3.85 9.89
N ALA A 55 10.07 -2.74 9.43
CA ALA A 55 11.03 -2.67 8.34
C ALA A 55 12.41 -2.16 8.79
N GLY A 56 12.51 -1.58 9.99
CA GLY A 56 13.76 -1.11 10.58
C GLY A 56 13.65 -0.95 12.10
N LEU A 57 14.77 -1.16 12.78
CA LEU A 57 14.90 -1.08 14.23
C LEU A 57 15.85 0.06 14.62
N ASP A 58 15.61 0.65 15.79
CA ASP A 58 16.56 1.53 16.45
C ASP A 58 17.66 0.73 17.19
N LEU A 59 18.56 1.45 17.86
CA LEU A 59 19.66 0.85 18.64
C LEU A 59 19.18 0.02 19.84
N ASN A 60 17.95 0.22 20.29
CA ASN A 60 17.34 -0.48 21.43
C ASN A 60 16.51 -1.70 21.00
N GLY A 61 16.46 -2.01 19.70
CA GLY A 61 15.65 -3.09 19.16
C GLY A 61 14.15 -2.76 19.04
N ASN A 62 13.78 -1.48 19.13
CA ASN A 62 12.41 -1.01 18.92
C ASN A 62 12.18 -0.64 17.46
N THR A 63 10.94 -0.72 17.00
CA THR A 63 10.57 -0.33 15.63
C THR A 63 10.73 1.18 15.48
N CYS A 64 11.51 1.58 14.48
CA CYS A 64 11.67 2.98 14.05
C CYS A 64 11.18 3.21 12.60
N LEU A 65 10.89 2.13 11.88
CA LEU A 65 10.44 2.14 10.49
C LEU A 65 9.50 0.95 10.25
N ILE A 66 8.35 1.18 9.62
CA ILE A 66 7.41 0.13 9.22
C ILE A 66 7.30 0.03 7.69
N GLU A 67 7.02 -1.16 7.18
CA GLU A 67 6.39 -1.34 5.87
C GLU A 67 4.89 -1.17 6.06
N PHE A 68 4.31 -0.18 5.38
CA PHE A 68 2.87 0.06 5.30
C PHE A 68 2.38 -0.41 3.93
N SER A 69 1.27 -1.15 3.87
CA SER A 69 0.64 -1.55 2.61
C SER A 69 -0.88 -1.65 2.74
N GLY A 70 -1.61 -0.96 1.86
CA GLY A 70 -3.08 -1.04 1.81
C GLY A 70 -3.70 0.12 1.05
N ASN A 71 -5.03 0.24 1.15
CA ASN A 71 -5.81 1.35 0.58
C ASN A 71 -6.10 2.40 1.67
N PRO A 72 -5.39 3.55 1.69
CA PRO A 72 -5.57 4.58 2.70
C PRO A 72 -6.98 5.21 2.69
N VAL A 73 -7.55 5.45 1.50
CA VAL A 73 -8.89 6.06 1.35
C VAL A 73 -9.94 5.14 1.94
N LYS A 74 -9.92 3.86 1.56
CA LYS A 74 -10.85 2.85 2.05
C LYS A 74 -10.70 2.63 3.55
N PHE A 75 -9.48 2.67 4.07
CA PHE A 75 -9.21 2.54 5.49
C PHE A 75 -9.78 3.70 6.33
N LEU A 76 -9.64 4.93 5.85
CA LEU A 76 -10.12 6.13 6.55
C LEU A 76 -11.62 6.37 6.38
N GLN A 77 -12.19 6.05 5.20
CA GLN A 77 -13.56 6.41 4.82
C GLN A 77 -14.52 5.21 4.77
N GLY A 78 -14.03 3.98 4.78
CA GLY A 78 -14.81 2.75 4.59
C GLY A 78 -15.13 2.37 3.14
N HIS A 79 -14.81 3.24 2.17
CA HIS A 79 -14.98 2.98 0.74
C HIS A 79 -13.90 3.68 -0.08
N ASN A 80 -13.75 3.30 -1.35
CA ASN A 80 -12.86 3.93 -2.32
C ASN A 80 -13.61 4.29 -3.61
N LEU A 81 -14.90 4.65 -3.53
CA LEU A 81 -15.65 5.10 -4.71
C LEU A 81 -15.12 6.46 -5.21
N TRP A 82 -14.68 7.28 -4.28
CA TRP A 82 -13.98 8.55 -4.46
C TRP A 82 -13.01 8.72 -3.30
N GLY A 83 -12.05 9.64 -3.44
CA GLY A 83 -11.02 9.84 -2.44
C GLY A 83 -10.03 10.93 -2.81
N SER A 84 -9.14 11.23 -1.87
CA SER A 84 -8.09 12.22 -2.08
C SER A 84 -6.97 11.67 -2.98
N SER A 85 -6.36 12.55 -3.76
CA SER A 85 -5.08 12.32 -4.42
C SER A 85 -3.91 13.03 -3.72
N ASP A 86 -4.16 13.66 -2.57
CA ASP A 86 -3.14 14.28 -1.73
C ASP A 86 -2.42 13.20 -0.92
N LEU A 87 -1.33 12.69 -1.47
CA LEU A 87 -0.58 11.59 -0.87
C LEU A 87 -0.05 11.91 0.52
N LEU A 88 0.44 13.13 0.76
CA LEU A 88 1.08 13.48 2.03
C LEU A 88 0.07 13.48 3.17
N ASN A 89 -1.05 14.19 2.99
CA ASN A 89 -2.10 14.25 4.00
C ASN A 89 -2.77 12.88 4.17
N LEU A 90 -2.99 12.13 3.08
CA LEU A 90 -3.59 10.81 3.14
C LEU A 90 -2.72 9.82 3.93
N MET A 91 -1.41 9.85 3.74
CA MET A 91 -0.48 9.01 4.50
C MET A 91 -0.35 9.47 5.95
N TYR A 92 -0.32 10.78 6.20
CA TYR A 92 -0.30 11.33 7.56
C TYR A 92 -1.50 10.85 8.39
N GLU A 93 -2.72 11.05 7.89
CA GLU A 93 -3.95 10.64 8.56
C GLU A 93 -4.04 9.12 8.73
N SER A 94 -3.60 8.36 7.72
CA SER A 94 -3.60 6.89 7.81
C SER A 94 -2.64 6.37 8.87
N VAL A 95 -1.46 6.97 9.00
CA VAL A 95 -0.47 6.57 10.01
C VAL A 95 -0.92 6.99 11.40
N LEU A 96 -1.52 8.17 11.55
CA LEU A 96 -2.18 8.56 12.81
C LEU A 96 -3.26 7.57 13.20
N LYS A 97 -4.10 7.14 12.25
CA LYS A 97 -5.16 6.18 12.53
C LYS A 97 -4.61 4.80 12.91
N VAL A 98 -3.56 4.33 12.23
CA VAL A 98 -2.85 3.10 12.59
C VAL A 98 -2.27 3.20 14.00
N ALA A 99 -1.61 4.32 14.33
CA ALA A 99 -1.03 4.57 15.64
C ALA A 99 -2.10 4.56 16.75
N GLU A 100 -3.22 5.23 16.51
CA GLU A 100 -4.38 5.24 17.43
C GLU A 100 -4.90 3.82 17.68
N LEU A 101 -5.18 3.06 16.60
CA LEU A 101 -5.75 1.71 16.71
C LEU A 101 -4.81 0.70 17.38
N LEU A 102 -3.50 0.90 17.26
CA LEU A 102 -2.50 0.08 17.96
C LEU A 102 -2.18 0.56 19.38
N GLY A 103 -2.71 1.72 19.81
CA GLY A 103 -2.35 2.32 21.09
C GLY A 103 -0.89 2.79 21.16
N LEU A 104 -0.31 3.17 20.01
CA LEU A 104 1.10 3.53 19.82
C LEU A 104 1.21 4.98 19.36
N PRO A 105 1.04 5.97 20.24
CA PRO A 105 1.15 7.38 19.87
C PRO A 105 2.54 7.69 19.31
N GLN A 106 2.57 8.48 18.23
CA GLN A 106 3.80 8.79 17.51
C GLN A 106 4.43 10.10 18.02
N PRO A 107 5.76 10.14 18.26
CA PRO A 107 6.46 11.37 18.62
C PRO A 107 6.33 12.47 17.56
N THR A 108 6.42 13.74 17.97
CA THR A 108 6.34 14.90 17.07
C THR A 108 7.32 14.81 15.90
N GLU A 109 8.56 14.40 16.16
CA GLU A 109 9.59 14.25 15.11
C GLU A 109 9.17 13.26 14.01
N VAL A 110 8.54 12.13 14.39
CA VAL A 110 8.02 11.16 13.43
C VAL A 110 6.89 11.77 12.58
N LEU A 111 6.00 12.52 13.22
CA LEU A 111 4.88 13.21 12.56
C LEU A 111 5.35 14.33 11.61
N GLU A 112 6.40 15.05 11.97
CA GLU A 112 7.02 16.08 11.12
C GLU A 112 7.68 15.45 9.89
N ARG A 113 8.42 14.35 10.06
CA ARG A 113 9.00 13.58 8.94
C ARG A 113 7.92 13.02 8.01
N LEU A 114 6.80 12.56 8.55
CA LEU A 114 5.63 12.14 7.79
C LEU A 114 5.04 13.27 6.96
N LYS A 115 4.76 14.42 7.59
CA LYS A 115 4.25 15.62 6.89
C LYS A 115 5.19 16.11 5.80
N ALA A 116 6.50 16.02 6.03
CA ALA A 116 7.53 16.38 5.07
C ALA A 116 7.72 15.34 3.94
N GLY A 117 7.01 14.20 3.97
CA GLY A 117 7.17 13.16 2.96
C GLY A 117 8.50 12.40 3.05
N THR A 118 9.16 12.42 4.21
CA THR A 118 10.49 11.83 4.41
C THR A 118 10.40 10.31 4.63
N TYR A 119 9.98 9.61 3.58
CA TYR A 119 9.82 8.16 3.52
C TYR A 119 9.96 7.66 2.08
N THR A 120 10.06 6.34 1.91
CA THR A 120 10.20 5.75 0.57
C THR A 120 8.91 5.11 0.11
N LEU A 121 8.51 5.39 -1.13
CA LEU A 121 7.38 4.77 -1.79
C LEU A 121 7.87 3.60 -2.65
N SER A 122 7.21 2.46 -2.55
CA SER A 122 7.45 1.31 -3.43
C SER A 122 6.28 1.06 -4.40
N ARG A 123 5.09 1.57 -4.07
CA ARG A 123 3.90 1.50 -4.95
C ARG A 123 2.93 2.62 -4.58
N VAL A 124 2.36 3.26 -5.60
CA VAL A 124 1.18 4.12 -5.50
C VAL A 124 0.28 3.78 -6.69
N ASP A 125 -0.92 3.30 -6.42
CA ASP A 125 -1.93 3.06 -7.46
C ASP A 125 -2.89 4.25 -7.49
N LEU A 126 -3.14 4.75 -8.70
CA LEU A 126 -4.08 5.83 -8.95
C LEU A 126 -5.31 5.25 -9.65
N ASN A 127 -6.48 5.75 -9.27
CA ASN A 127 -7.76 5.36 -9.85
C ASN A 127 -8.49 6.60 -10.36
N GLU A 128 -9.05 6.50 -11.55
CA GLU A 128 -9.88 7.53 -12.15
C GLU A 128 -11.06 6.91 -12.90
N MET A 129 -12.23 7.52 -12.72
CA MET A 129 -13.46 7.11 -13.38
C MET A 129 -13.80 8.11 -14.47
N TYR A 130 -14.07 7.60 -15.67
CA TYR A 130 -14.48 8.39 -16.81
C TYR A 130 -15.92 8.03 -17.19
N GLN A 131 -16.74 9.04 -17.42
CA GLN A 131 -18.10 8.85 -17.89
C GLN A 131 -18.12 8.74 -19.42
N PHE A 132 -18.77 7.69 -19.91
CA PHE A 132 -19.11 7.50 -21.32
C PHE A 132 -20.63 7.60 -21.48
N ARG A 133 -21.11 7.78 -22.71
CA ARG A 133 -22.53 7.90 -23.03
C ARG A 133 -23.30 6.65 -22.64
N ASP A 134 -22.75 5.47 -22.96
CA ASP A 134 -23.40 4.19 -22.76
C ASP A 134 -22.37 3.03 -22.69
N ARG A 135 -22.85 1.83 -22.36
CA ARG A 135 -22.01 0.63 -22.27
C ARG A 135 -21.35 0.26 -23.60
N ALA A 136 -22.00 0.52 -24.74
CA ALA A 136 -21.44 0.18 -26.04
C ALA A 136 -20.21 1.03 -26.34
N GLU A 137 -20.26 2.32 -25.98
CA GLU A 137 -19.12 3.23 -26.10
C GLU A 137 -17.95 2.81 -25.20
N VAL A 138 -18.21 2.41 -23.95
CA VAL A 138 -17.16 1.87 -23.05
C VAL A 138 -16.47 0.67 -23.68
N LEU A 139 -17.24 -0.28 -24.23
CA LEU A 139 -16.68 -1.48 -24.87
C LEU A 139 -15.91 -1.14 -26.15
N ALA A 140 -16.40 -0.19 -26.94
CA ALA A 140 -15.71 0.28 -28.14
C ALA A 140 -14.36 0.93 -27.79
N TRP A 141 -14.33 1.74 -26.73
CA TRP A 141 -13.10 2.35 -26.24
C TRP A 141 -12.10 1.29 -25.74
N LEU A 142 -12.55 0.34 -24.91
CA LEU A 142 -11.70 -0.75 -24.39
C LEU A 142 -11.15 -1.62 -25.54
N TYR A 143 -12.00 -1.98 -26.50
CA TYR A 143 -11.58 -2.73 -27.67
C TYR A 143 -10.51 -1.96 -28.44
N THR A 144 -10.76 -0.69 -28.76
CA THR A 144 -9.82 0.16 -29.50
C THR A 144 -8.49 0.29 -28.75
N ALA A 145 -8.54 0.61 -27.46
CA ALA A 145 -7.37 0.70 -26.60
C ALA A 145 -6.57 -0.62 -26.63
N SER A 146 -7.23 -1.78 -26.56
CA SER A 146 -6.54 -3.07 -26.60
C SER A 146 -5.77 -3.32 -27.91
N GLN A 147 -6.23 -2.77 -29.02
CA GLN A 147 -5.62 -3.01 -30.34
C GLN A 147 -4.54 -1.98 -30.68
N THR A 148 -4.73 -0.72 -30.28
CA THR A 148 -3.90 0.39 -30.76
C THR A 148 -2.85 0.85 -29.74
N SER A 149 -3.07 0.62 -28.45
CA SER A 149 -2.12 1.05 -27.42
C SER A 149 -1.00 0.04 -27.21
N ARG A 150 0.19 0.53 -26.88
CA ARG A 150 1.36 -0.28 -26.59
C ARG A 150 2.16 0.33 -25.45
N THR A 151 2.81 -0.53 -24.68
CA THR A 151 3.90 -0.11 -23.79
C THR A 151 5.23 -0.28 -24.52
N ARG A 152 6.33 0.19 -23.90
CA ARG A 152 7.68 -0.03 -24.43
C ARG A 152 8.01 -1.51 -24.62
N SER A 153 7.45 -2.39 -23.78
CA SER A 153 7.78 -3.82 -23.75
C SER A 153 6.78 -4.69 -24.51
N GLN A 154 5.48 -4.40 -24.42
CA GLN A 154 4.42 -5.29 -24.91
C GLN A 154 3.15 -4.51 -25.32
N GLY A 155 2.34 -5.13 -26.19
CA GLY A 155 0.97 -4.70 -26.45
C GLY A 155 0.04 -4.94 -25.25
N ALA A 156 -1.17 -4.39 -25.33
CA ALA A 156 -2.19 -4.61 -24.31
C ALA A 156 -2.71 -6.06 -24.33
N VAL A 157 -3.20 -6.54 -23.19
CA VAL A 157 -3.82 -7.86 -23.03
C VAL A 157 -5.25 -7.70 -22.53
N THR A 158 -6.21 -8.24 -23.27
CA THR A 158 -7.62 -8.22 -22.89
C THR A 158 -8.02 -9.49 -22.13
N LYS A 159 -8.74 -9.33 -21.02
CA LYS A 159 -9.40 -10.42 -20.29
C LYS A 159 -10.85 -10.01 -20.04
N GLY A 160 -11.79 -10.59 -20.79
CA GLY A 160 -13.20 -10.18 -20.74
C GLY A 160 -13.35 -8.71 -21.18
N THR A 161 -13.95 -7.89 -20.33
CA THR A 161 -14.11 -6.44 -20.55
C THR A 161 -13.05 -5.61 -19.83
N THR A 162 -11.87 -6.18 -19.56
CA THR A 162 -10.76 -5.48 -18.92
C THR A 162 -9.53 -5.54 -19.80
N VAL A 163 -8.88 -4.39 -19.99
CA VAL A 163 -7.63 -4.26 -20.73
C VAL A 163 -6.51 -4.03 -19.73
N TYR A 164 -5.44 -4.80 -19.85
CA TYR A 164 -4.25 -4.68 -19.03
C TYR A 164 -3.05 -4.30 -19.88
N TRP A 165 -2.19 -3.46 -19.33
CA TRP A 165 -0.86 -3.20 -19.83
C TRP A 165 0.16 -3.75 -18.85
N ASN A 166 1.17 -4.47 -19.34
CA ASN A 166 2.26 -5.00 -18.51
C ASN A 166 1.79 -5.76 -17.25
N LYS A 167 0.69 -6.53 -17.34
CA LYS A 167 0.02 -7.18 -16.20
C LYS A 167 0.94 -7.96 -15.26
N THR A 168 1.97 -8.60 -15.80
CA THR A 168 2.92 -9.43 -15.04
C THR A 168 4.24 -8.73 -14.76
N SER A 169 4.38 -7.45 -15.16
CA SER A 169 5.60 -6.69 -14.91
C SER A 169 5.78 -6.46 -13.43
N LYS A 170 7.01 -6.69 -12.96
CA LYS A 170 7.50 -6.30 -11.63
C LYS A 170 8.38 -5.05 -11.69
N ARG A 171 8.52 -4.47 -12.89
CA ARG A 171 9.30 -3.26 -13.15
C ARG A 171 8.32 -2.10 -13.32
N TRP A 172 8.59 -1.03 -12.59
CA TRP A 172 7.96 0.28 -12.72
C TRP A 172 8.60 1.04 -13.88
#